data_AF-A0A1G1LL96-F1
#
_entry.id   AF-A0A1G1LL96-F1
#
_cell.length_a   1.000
_cell.length_b   1.000
_cell.length_c   1.000
_cell.angle_alpha   90.00
_cell.angle_beta   90.00
_cell.angle_gamma   90.00
#
_symmetry.space_group_name_H-M   'P 1'
#
loop_
_entity.id
_entity.type
_entity.pdbx_description
1 polymer ?
#
loop_
_entity_poly.entity_id
_entity_poly.type
_entity_poly.pdbx_seq_one_letter_code
_entity_poly.pdbx_strand_id
1 'polypeptide(L)' 'MQVGTISKIFHDGEYGKITTRNGQEAHFHKGCLWNTEFEELKEGQGVEFEIQPSYKGHLAFQIRLYIEEIGI' A
#
# COMPACT_ATOMS: atom_id res chain seq x y z
N MET A 1 7.37 8.20 -5.80
CA MET A 1 7.48 6.92 -5.06
C MET A 1 7.79 7.14 -3.58
N GLN A 2 7.06 6.44 -2.71
CA GLN A 2 7.16 6.41 -1.25
C GLN A 2 7.17 4.95 -0.77
N VAL A 3 7.63 4.73 0.46
CA VAL A 3 7.59 3.43 1.14
C VAL A 3 6.74 3.55 2.40
N GLY A 4 6.02 2.48 2.73
CA GLY A 4 5.18 2.38 3.90
C GLY A 4 4.80 0.93 4.19
N THR A 5 3.82 0.78 5.06
CA THR A 5 3.36 -0.53 5.53
C THR A 5 1.86 -0.64 5.36
N ILE A 6 1.38 -1.79 4.89
CA ILE A 6 -0.05 -2.09 4.86
C ILE A 6 -0.56 -2.14 6.31
N SER A 7 -1.41 -1.19 6.67
CA SER A 7 -1.91 -1.06 8.04
C SER A 7 -3.24 -1.77 8.25
N LYS A 8 -4.07 -1.88 7.19
CA LYS A 8 -5.34 -2.63 7.20
C LYS A 8 -5.70 -3.20 5.84
N ILE A 9 -6.37 -4.35 5.84
CA ILE A 9 -6.97 -4.98 4.65
C ILE A 9 -8.44 -5.28 4.90
N PHE A 10 -9.29 -4.95 3.92
CA PHE A 10 -10.72 -5.20 3.96
C PHE A 10 -11.11 -6.07 2.76
N HIS A 11 -11.16 -7.39 2.97
CA HIS A 11 -11.41 -8.36 1.89
C HIS A 11 -12.78 -8.20 1.23
N ASP A 12 -13.82 -7.86 2.00
CA ASP A 12 -15.19 -7.68 1.49
C ASP A 12 -15.31 -6.57 0.44
N GLY A 13 -14.48 -5.53 0.54
CA GLY A 13 -14.48 -4.39 -0.38
C GLY A 13 -13.27 -4.29 -1.29
N GLU A 14 -12.35 -5.26 -1.25
CA GLU A 14 -11.13 -5.29 -2.06
C GLU A 14 -10.29 -4.00 -1.96
N TYR A 15 -10.24 -3.43 -0.75
CA TYR A 15 -9.50 -2.21 -0.46
C TYR A 15 -8.66 -2.34 0.82
N GLY A 16 -7.69 -1.45 0.98
CA GLY A 16 -6.83 -1.43 2.16
C GLY A 16 -6.31 -0.03 2.47
N LYS A 17 -5.46 0.02 3.50
CA LYS A 17 -4.80 1.23 3.96
C LYS A 17 -3.29 1.00 4.09
N ILE A 18 -2.53 2.03 3.79
CA ILE A 18 -1.08 2.08 3.94
C ILE A 18 -0.73 3.23 4.86
N THR A 19 0.12 2.97 5.85
CA THR A 19 0.76 3.99 6.67
C THR A 19 2.14 4.25 6.09
N THR A 20 2.37 5.48 5.64
CA THR A 20 3.68 5.97 5.18
C THR A 20 4.69 6.03 6.35
N ARG A 21 5.99 6.09 6.05
CA ARG A 21 7.05 6.24 7.09
C ARG A 21 6.91 7.50 7.95
N ASN A 22 6.25 8.55 7.48
CA ASN A 22 6.02 9.78 8.24
C ASN A 22 4.71 9.78 9.03
N GLY A 23 3.96 8.66 9.03
CA GLY A 23 2.71 8.49 9.76
C GLY A 23 1.44 8.95 9.02
N GLN A 24 1.53 9.43 7.78
CA GLN A 24 0.34 9.73 6.97
C GLN A 24 -0.32 8.44 6.46
N GLU A 25 -1.66 8.43 6.46
CA GLU A 25 -2.47 7.32 5.94
C GLU A 25 -2.90 7.57 4.49
N ALA A 26 -2.82 6.53 3.66
CA ALA A 26 -3.37 6.48 2.31
C ALA A 26 -4.26 5.25 2.16
N HIS A 27 -5.33 5.35 1.37
CA HIS A 27 -6.17 4.21 1.01
C HIS A 27 -5.81 3.72 -0.39
N PHE A 28 -6.12 2.45 -0.66
CA PHE A 28 -5.96 1.85 -1.99
C PHE A 28 -7.07 0.85 -2.27
N HIS A 29 -7.35 0.61 -3.55
CA HIS A 29 -8.21 -0.46 -4.03
C HIS A 29 -7.34 -1.51 -4.74
N LYS A 30 -7.80 -2.76 -4.92
CA LYS A 30 -7.03 -3.81 -5.63
C LYS A 30 -6.50 -3.38 -7.00
N GLY A 31 -7.25 -2.53 -7.71
CA GLY A 31 -6.86 -2.02 -9.04
C GLY A 31 -5.64 -1.08 -9.04
N CYS A 32 -5.15 -0.71 -7.86
CA CYS A 32 -3.97 0.10 -7.66
C CYS A 32 -2.68 -0.73 -7.49
N LEU A 33 -2.80 -2.05 -7.37
CA LEU A 33 -1.69 -2.99 -7.24
C LEU A 33 -0.99 -3.21 -8.57
N TRP A 34 0.31 -3.44 -8.52
CA TRP A 34 1.14 -3.74 -9.68
C TRP A 34 2.04 -4.93 -9.37
N ASN A 35 2.00 -5.97 -10.21
CA ASN A 35 2.78 -7.21 -10.03
C ASN A 35 2.60 -7.87 -8.64
N THR A 36 1.43 -7.72 -8.02
CA THR A 36 1.06 -8.41 -6.79
C THR A 36 -0.46 -8.55 -6.73
N GLU A 37 -0.93 -9.69 -6.24
CA GLU A 37 -2.36 -9.94 -6.10
C GLU A 37 -2.86 -9.44 -4.73
N PHE A 38 -4.12 -8.99 -4.68
CA PHE A 38 -4.69 -8.45 -3.44
C PHE A 38 -4.78 -9.51 -2.34
N GLU A 39 -5.02 -10.76 -2.70
CA GLU A 39 -5.08 -11.89 -1.76
C GLU A 39 -3.73 -12.22 -1.10
N GLU A 40 -2.61 -11.79 -1.69
CA GLU A 40 -1.28 -12.04 -1.16
C GLU A 40 -0.83 -10.99 -0.12
N LEU A 41 -1.55 -9.87 -0.05
CA LEU A 41 -1.24 -8.77 0.84
C LEU A 41 -1.56 -9.12 2.30
N LYS A 42 -0.70 -8.68 3.21
CA LYS A 42 -0.86 -8.86 4.65
C LYS A 42 -0.65 -7.54 5.40
N GLU A 43 -1.38 -7.38 6.50
CA GLU A 43 -1.10 -6.29 7.44
C GLU A 43 0.34 -6.43 7.98
N GLY A 44 1.04 -5.30 8.13
CA GLY A 44 2.46 -5.28 8.49
C GLY A 44 3.43 -5.43 7.32
N GLN A 45 2.95 -5.72 6.10
CA GLN A 45 3.80 -5.89 4.93
C GLN A 45 4.30 -4.54 4.39
N GLY A 46 5.59 -4.49 4.06
CA GLY A 46 6.22 -3.33 3.44
C GLY A 46 5.82 -3.20 1.96
N VAL A 47 5.50 -1.99 1.53
CA VAL A 47 5.13 -1.67 0.15
C VAL A 47 5.75 -0.37 -0.32
N GLU A 48 6.06 -0.31 -1.61
CA GLU A 48 6.36 0.93 -2.33
C GLU A 48 5.16 1.35 -3.17
N PHE A 49 4.94 2.65 -3.30
CA PHE A 49 3.77 3.21 -3.97
C PHE A 49 3.94 4.68 -4.34
N GLU A 50 3.04 5.18 -5.17
CA GLU A 50 2.84 6.60 -5.43
C GLU A 50 1.63 7.12 -4.64
N ILE A 51 1.62 8.40 -4.26
CA ILE A 51 0.52 9.01 -3.49
C ILE A 51 -0.05 10.20 -4.25
N GLN A 52 -1.36 10.39 -4.18
CA GLN A 52 -2.02 11.60 -4.67
C GLN A 52 -3.20 12.02 -3.78
N PRO A 53 -3.58 13.32 -3.77
CA PRO A 53 -4.83 13.77 -3.14
C PRO A 53 -6.06 13.15 -3.81
N SER A 54 -7.13 12.97 -3.02
CA SER A 54 -8.41 12.41 -3.44
C SER A 54 -9.54 12.87 -2.51
N TYR A 55 -10.79 12.53 -2.85
CA TYR A 55 -11.97 12.85 -2.06
C TYR A 55 -12.04 12.14 -0.69
N LYS A 56 -11.25 11.07 -0.47
CA LYS A 56 -11.12 10.34 0.81
C LYS A 56 -9.75 10.53 1.47
N GLY A 57 -9.11 11.68 1.26
CA GLY A 57 -7.75 11.93 1.75
C GLY A 57 -6.71 11.54 0.69
N HIS A 58 -5.75 10.68 1.02
CA HIS A 58 -4.71 10.29 0.07
C HIS A 58 -5.00 8.93 -0.57
N LEU A 59 -4.83 8.84 -1.88
CA LEU A 59 -4.88 7.59 -2.64
C LEU A 59 -3.45 7.09 -2.87
N ALA A 60 -3.20 5.82 -2.59
CA ALA A 60 -1.99 5.11 -2.99
C ALA A 60 -2.24 4.34 -4.31
N PHE A 61 -1.29 4.43 -5.24
CA PHE A 61 -1.36 3.78 -6.55
C PHE A 61 0.01 3.26 -7.02
N GLN A 62 0.03 2.41 -8.05
CA GLN A 62 1.22 1.68 -8.50
C GLN A 62 1.93 0.94 -7.35
N ILE A 63 1.14 0.27 -6.51
CA ILE A 63 1.61 -0.36 -5.28
C ILE A 63 2.32 -1.67 -5.59
N ARG A 64 3.50 -1.88 -5.00
CA ARG A 64 4.30 -3.10 -5.14
C ARG A 64 4.88 -3.51 -3.80
N LEU A 65 5.26 -4.78 -3.67
CA LEU A 65 5.94 -5.26 -2.47
C LEU A 65 7.31 -4.60 -2.35
N TYR A 66 7.60 -4.06 -1.17
CA TYR A 66 8.91 -3.51 -0.86
C TYR A 66 9.76 -4.61 -0.22
N ILE A 67 10.73 -5.10 -0.98
CA ILE A 67 11.74 -6.02 -0.49
C ILE A 67 12.94 -5.16 -0.12
N GLU A 68 13.22 -5.03 1.18
CA GLU A 68 14.52 -4.49 1.60
C GLU A 68 15.57 -5.52 1.18
N GLU A 69 16.35 -5.20 0.14
CA GLU A 69 17.55 -5.97 -0.15
C GLU A 69 18.46 -5.83 1.07
N ILE A 70 18.50 -6.88 1.87
CA ILE A 70 19.46 -7.00 2.96
C ILE A 70 20.82 -7.12 2.29
N GLY A 71 21.58 -6.02 2.29
CA GLY A 71 22.96 -6.01 1.84
C GLY A 71 23.75 -7.04 2.64
N ILE A 72 24.17 -8.12 1.96
CA ILE A 72 25.12 -9.11 2.46
C ILE A 72 26.53 -8.54 2.27
#